data_AF-A0A920FLY2-F1
#
_entry.id   AF-A0A920FLY2-F1
#
_cell.length_a   1.000
_cell.length_b   1.000
_cell.length_c   1.000
_cell.angle_alpha   90.00
_cell.angle_beta   90.00
_cell.angle_gamma   90.00
#
_symmetry.space_group_name_H-M   'P 1'
#
loop_
_entity.id
_entity.type
_entity.pdbx_description
1 polymer ?
#
loop_
_entity_poly.entity_id
_entity_poly.type
_entity_poly.pdbx_seq_one_letter_code
_entity_poly.pdbx_strand_id
1 'polypeptide(L)'
;MAIPFFMLAGVLMNRGGITTRLVEFSQAMMGHFRGGLAHVNILSSMLFAGLSGSAVADTSALGSMLIPAMEKNGYSRKFSAAITAASSVIGPIIPPSGIMIIYSYVMGESVAALFLAGIIPGILVGVGLMMMTWFMAQRYDFPAATARASWGARGQASLKAFFPLMTPVIILGGILGGIFTPTEASAVAAFTPLWSVFSFSNP
;
A
#
# COMPACT_ATOMS: atom_id res chain seq x y z
N MET A 1 -12.96 3.09 -19.89
CA MET A 1 -13.80 3.69 -18.81
C MET A 1 -13.38 3.29 -17.40
N ALA A 2 -12.53 2.28 -17.18
CA ALA A 2 -12.09 1.88 -15.82
C ALA A 2 -11.21 2.91 -15.08
N ILE A 3 -10.42 3.71 -15.82
CA ILE A 3 -9.42 4.62 -15.25
C ILE A 3 -10.04 5.64 -14.26
N PRO A 4 -11.11 6.40 -14.61
CA PRO A 4 -11.72 7.34 -13.67
C PRO A 4 -12.23 6.68 -12.38
N PHE A 5 -12.77 5.45 -12.46
CA PHE A 5 -13.26 4.73 -11.29
C PHE A 5 -12.14 4.24 -10.38
N PHE A 6 -11.03 3.73 -10.94
CA PHE A 6 -9.85 3.40 -10.13
C PHE A 6 -9.22 4.63 -9.49
N MET A 7 -9.17 5.77 -10.20
CA MET A 7 -8.71 7.04 -9.62
C MET A 7 -9.63 7.49 -8.48
N LEU A 8 -10.96 7.42 -8.68
CA LEU A 8 -11.93 7.76 -7.65
C LEU A 8 -11.81 6.83 -6.43
N ALA A 9 -11.67 5.53 -6.65
CA ALA A 9 -11.46 4.54 -5.59
C ALA A 9 -10.23 4.90 -4.75
N GLY A 10 -9.08 5.16 -5.38
CA GLY A 10 -7.85 5.56 -4.69
C GLY A 10 -8.03 6.82 -3.84
N VAL A 11 -8.70 7.85 -4.38
CA VAL A 11 -8.99 9.09 -3.63
C VAL A 11 -9.93 8.85 -2.44
N LEU A 12 -10.99 8.06 -2.63
CA LEU A 12 -11.93 7.73 -1.56
C LEU A 12 -11.27 6.89 -0.47
N MET A 13 -10.42 5.94 -0.84
CA MET A 13 -9.66 5.12 0.10
C MET A 13 -8.71 5.98 0.93
N ASN A 14 -8.02 6.92 0.30
CA ASN A 14 -7.13 7.84 0.98
C ASN A 14 -7.86 8.70 2.02
N ARG A 15 -9.03 9.25 1.66
CA ARG A 15 -9.86 10.06 2.55
C ARG A 15 -10.61 9.24 3.62
N GLY A 16 -10.89 7.96 3.35
CA GLY A 16 -11.63 7.06 4.23
C GLY A 16 -10.85 6.47 5.41
N GLY A 17 -9.62 6.94 5.66
CA GLY A 17 -8.79 6.44 6.77
C GLY A 17 -8.16 5.05 6.52
N ILE A 18 -8.23 4.54 5.29
CA ILE A 18 -7.64 3.24 4.92
C ILE A 18 -6.11 3.29 5.04
N THR A 19 -5.49 4.41 4.64
CA THR A 19 -4.05 4.64 4.80
C THR A 19 -3.61 4.39 6.24
N THR A 20 -4.31 4.99 7.22
CA THR A 20 -4.01 4.82 8.64
C THR A 20 -4.10 3.37 9.08
N ARG A 21 -5.16 2.65 8.67
CA ARG A 21 -5.37 1.23 9.03
C ARG A 21 -4.26 0.33 8.47
N LEU A 22 -3.81 0.59 7.23
CA LEU A 22 -2.71 -0.16 6.62
C LEU A 22 -1.36 0.14 7.27
N VAL A 23 -1.13 1.39 7.68
CA VAL A 23 0.05 1.77 8.45
C VAL A 23 0.04 1.11 9.83
N GLU A 24 -1.08 1.13 10.55
CA GLU A 24 -1.25 0.44 11.84
C GLU A 24 -1.01 -1.06 11.73
N PHE A 25 -1.55 -1.70 10.68
CA PHE A 25 -1.29 -3.10 10.38
C PHE A 25 0.20 -3.35 10.13
N SER A 26 0.82 -2.53 9.29
CA SER A 26 2.25 -2.65 8.98
C SER A 26 3.12 -2.45 10.22
N GLN A 27 2.76 -1.51 11.10
CA GLN A 27 3.43 -1.29 12.39
C GLN A 27 3.28 -2.50 13.32
N ALA A 28 2.09 -3.09 13.42
CA ALA A 28 1.85 -4.27 14.23
C ALA A 28 2.65 -5.49 13.72
N MET A 29 2.94 -5.56 12.41
CA MET A 29 3.73 -6.64 11.81
C MET A 29 5.23 -6.40 11.88
N MET A 30 5.70 -5.17 11.59
CA MET A 30 7.11 -4.89 11.32
C MET A 30 7.76 -3.89 12.29
N GLY A 31 6.99 -3.15 13.09
CA GLY A 31 7.51 -2.05 13.91
C GLY A 31 8.54 -2.46 14.98
N HIS A 32 8.47 -3.72 15.40
CA HIS A 32 9.37 -4.32 16.38
C HIS A 32 10.77 -4.69 15.87
N PHE A 33 10.98 -4.68 14.54
CA PHE A 33 12.29 -4.89 13.98
C PHE A 33 13.15 -3.62 14.13
N ARG A 34 14.47 -3.79 14.18
CA ARG A 34 15.41 -2.67 14.04
C ARG A 34 15.23 -2.04 12.66
N GLY A 35 15.12 -0.72 12.57
CA GLY A 35 14.69 -0.08 11.32
C GLY A 35 13.17 -0.16 11.09
N GLY A 36 12.38 -0.46 12.14
CA GLY A 36 10.98 -0.84 12.05
C GLY A 36 10.11 0.13 11.23
N LEU A 37 10.26 1.45 11.42
CA LEU A 37 9.47 2.42 10.65
C LEU A 37 9.83 2.45 9.16
N ALA A 38 11.07 2.13 8.79
CA ALA A 38 11.44 2.01 7.38
C ALA A 38 10.77 0.79 6.74
N HIS A 39 10.74 -0.35 7.44
CA HIS A 39 9.99 -1.54 7.00
C HIS A 39 8.49 -1.30 6.93
N VAL A 40 7.94 -0.58 7.91
CA VAL A 40 6.53 -0.17 7.91
C VAL A 40 6.22 0.69 6.70
N ASN A 41 7.12 1.61 6.32
CA ASN A 41 6.96 2.45 5.15
C ASN A 41 6.89 1.64 3.86
N ILE A 42 7.84 0.71 3.68
CA ILE A 42 7.88 -0.16 2.50
C ILE A 42 6.64 -1.06 2.45
N LEU A 43 6.29 -1.73 3.55
CA LEU A 43 5.14 -2.62 3.59
C LEU A 43 3.83 -1.85 3.36
N SER A 44 3.67 -0.69 3.99
CA SER A 44 2.49 0.16 3.77
C SER A 44 2.41 0.60 2.31
N SER A 45 3.54 0.94 1.68
CA SER A 45 3.58 1.28 0.25
C SER A 45 3.17 0.11 -0.63
N MET A 46 3.65 -1.10 -0.37
CA MET A 46 3.25 -2.30 -1.12
C MET A 46 1.75 -2.60 -1.00
N LEU A 47 1.18 -2.45 0.20
CA LEU A 47 -0.24 -2.69 0.44
C LEU A 47 -1.13 -1.59 -0.15
N PHE A 48 -0.64 -0.35 -0.11
CA PHE A 48 -1.35 0.81 -0.64
C PHE A 48 -1.25 0.92 -2.18
N ALA A 49 -0.19 0.33 -2.77
CA ALA A 49 0.03 0.31 -4.22
C ALA A 49 -1.16 -0.27 -4.98
N GLY A 50 -1.70 -1.41 -4.54
CA GLY A 50 -2.89 -2.02 -5.13
C GLY A 50 -4.20 -1.26 -4.88
N LEU A 51 -4.16 -0.10 -4.23
CA LEU A 51 -5.33 0.75 -4.00
C LEU A 51 -5.23 2.06 -4.80
N SER A 52 -4.03 2.63 -4.83
CA SER A 52 -3.77 3.96 -5.41
C SER A 52 -3.18 3.89 -6.82
N GLY A 53 -2.34 2.89 -7.11
CA GLY A 53 -1.69 2.70 -8.41
C GLY A 53 -0.81 3.87 -8.87
N SER A 54 -0.44 4.79 -7.96
CA SER A 54 0.21 6.07 -8.27
C SER A 54 1.24 6.44 -7.21
N ALA A 55 2.50 6.57 -7.65
CA ALA A 55 3.61 6.93 -6.76
C ALA A 55 3.42 8.29 -6.10
N VAL A 56 2.80 9.25 -6.80
CA VAL A 56 2.56 10.60 -6.26
C VAL A 56 1.50 10.56 -5.15
N ALA A 57 0.44 9.81 -5.37
CA ALA A 57 -0.61 9.65 -4.37
C ALA A 57 -0.10 8.88 -3.15
N ASP A 58 0.67 7.80 -3.36
CA ASP A 58 1.32 7.02 -2.29
C ASP A 58 2.25 7.90 -1.46
N THR A 59 3.10 8.69 -2.11
CA THR A 59 4.04 9.60 -1.44
C THR A 59 3.31 10.65 -0.61
N SER A 60 2.24 11.27 -1.15
CA SER A 60 1.45 12.26 -0.43
C SER A 60 0.72 11.65 0.78
N ALA A 61 0.16 10.45 0.58
CA ALA A 61 -0.62 9.73 1.59
C ALA A 61 0.25 9.25 2.75
N LEU A 62 1.26 8.44 2.42
CA LEU A 62 2.11 7.78 3.40
C LEU A 62 3.15 8.76 3.95
N GLY A 63 3.71 9.64 3.11
CA GLY A 63 4.74 10.58 3.52
C GLY A 63 4.28 11.57 4.57
N SER A 64 3.04 12.07 4.47
CA SER A 64 2.47 12.99 5.47
C SER A 64 2.34 12.37 6.86
N MET A 65 2.22 11.04 6.95
CA MET A 65 2.09 10.31 8.21
C MET A 65 3.43 9.72 8.69
N LEU A 66 4.19 9.11 7.79
CA LEU A 66 5.38 8.33 8.12
C LEU A 66 6.63 9.20 8.24
N ILE A 67 6.80 10.25 7.43
CA ILE A 67 8.00 11.10 7.53
C ILE A 67 8.09 11.76 8.92
N PRO A 68 7.03 12.42 9.43
CA PRO A 68 7.06 12.99 10.79
C PRO A 68 7.25 11.93 11.87
N ALA A 69 6.61 10.75 11.73
CA ALA A 69 6.77 9.66 12.69
C ALA A 69 8.20 9.12 12.74
N MET A 70 8.84 8.99 11.58
CA MET A 70 10.25 8.59 11.46
C MET A 70 11.19 9.62 12.07
N GLU A 71 10.99 10.91 11.82
CA GLU A 71 11.80 11.98 12.43
C GLU A 71 11.70 11.94 13.96
N LYS A 72 10.48 11.80 14.51
CA LYS A 72 10.26 11.66 15.95
C LYS A 72 10.95 10.43 16.54
N ASN A 73 11.13 9.38 15.74
CA ASN A 73 11.81 8.15 16.14
C ASN A 73 13.32 8.19 15.82
N GLY A 74 13.90 9.36 15.55
CA GLY A 74 15.36 9.53 15.39
C GLY A 74 15.91 9.28 13.98
N TYR A 75 15.05 9.07 12.97
CA TYR A 75 15.49 8.99 11.58
C TYR A 75 15.75 10.40 11.04
N SER A 76 16.77 10.57 10.20
CA SER A 76 16.96 11.85 9.51
C SER A 76 15.82 12.12 8.53
N ARG A 77 15.35 13.37 8.45
CA ARG A 77 14.36 13.80 7.46
C ARG A 77 14.72 13.42 6.02
N LYS A 78 16.01 13.48 5.69
CA LYS A 78 16.54 13.07 4.37
C LYS A 78 16.30 11.58 4.10
N PHE A 79 16.62 10.72 5.07
CA PHE A 79 16.37 9.28 4.93
C PHE A 79 14.87 8.98 4.87
N SER A 80 14.06 9.59 5.74
CA SER A 80 12.61 9.40 5.78
C SER A 80 11.95 9.79 4.45
N ALA A 81 12.34 10.93 3.87
CA ALA A 81 11.85 11.35 2.56
C ALA A 81 12.33 10.40 1.44
N ALA A 82 13.61 10.02 1.46
CA ALA A 82 14.20 9.14 0.45
C ALA A 82 13.54 7.76 0.42
N ILE A 83 13.34 7.12 1.58
CA ILE A 83 12.71 5.79 1.63
C ILE A 83 11.24 5.84 1.23
N THR A 84 10.51 6.90 1.62
CA THR A 84 9.11 7.10 1.22
C THR A 84 8.98 7.25 -0.28
N ALA A 85 9.83 8.09 -0.89
CA ALA A 85 9.84 8.28 -2.33
C ALA A 85 10.22 6.98 -3.07
N ALA A 86 11.25 6.28 -2.58
CA ALA A 86 11.72 5.04 -3.16
C ALA A 86 10.67 3.91 -3.05
N SER A 87 9.98 3.76 -1.92
CA SER A 87 8.96 2.73 -1.77
C SER A 87 7.66 3.06 -2.52
N SER A 88 7.34 4.34 -2.71
CA SER A 88 6.15 4.76 -3.43
C SER A 88 6.20 4.44 -4.93
N VAL A 89 7.39 4.20 -5.51
CA VAL A 89 7.50 3.73 -6.91
C VAL A 89 6.97 2.31 -7.11
N ILE A 90 6.69 1.58 -6.01
CA ILE A 90 5.99 0.30 -6.05
C ILE A 90 4.53 0.49 -6.48
N GLY A 91 3.94 1.66 -6.19
CA GLY A 91 2.55 2.03 -6.53
C GLY A 91 2.15 1.66 -7.96
N PRO A 92 2.88 2.17 -8.97
CA PRO A 92 2.65 1.82 -10.36
C PRO A 92 2.90 0.36 -10.76
N ILE A 93 3.65 -0.41 -9.96
CA ILE A 93 4.13 -1.77 -10.29
C ILE A 93 3.18 -2.84 -9.74
N ILE A 94 2.80 -2.75 -8.46
CA ILE A 94 1.91 -3.73 -7.84
C ILE A 94 0.46 -3.45 -8.28
N PRO A 95 -0.25 -4.43 -8.86
CA PRO A 95 -1.61 -4.20 -9.32
C PRO A 95 -2.65 -4.14 -8.20
N PRO A 96 -3.83 -3.56 -8.48
CA PRO A 96 -4.22 -2.84 -9.70
C PRO A 96 -3.46 -1.51 -9.89
N SER A 97 -3.02 -1.24 -11.11
CA SER A 97 -2.22 -0.06 -11.46
C SER A 97 -2.86 0.73 -12.61
N GLY A 98 -3.09 2.03 -12.39
CA GLY A 98 -3.64 2.92 -13.41
C GLY A 98 -2.73 3.05 -14.64
N ILE A 99 -1.41 3.06 -14.43
CA ILE A 99 -0.41 3.11 -15.51
C ILE A 99 -0.49 1.86 -16.38
N MET A 100 -0.65 0.68 -15.78
CA MET A 100 -0.83 -0.57 -16.54
C MET A 100 -2.12 -0.56 -17.37
N ILE A 101 -3.20 0.04 -16.87
CA ILE A 101 -4.45 0.17 -17.63
C ILE A 101 -4.27 1.11 -18.83
N ILE A 102 -3.56 2.24 -18.64
CA ILE A 102 -3.25 3.16 -19.74
C ILE A 102 -2.38 2.45 -20.79
N TYR A 103 -1.34 1.73 -20.34
CA TYR A 103 -0.46 0.97 -21.22
C TYR A 103 -1.23 -0.09 -22.01
N SER A 104 -2.07 -0.88 -21.33
CA SER A 104 -2.97 -1.87 -21.95
C SER A 104 -3.82 -1.25 -23.07
N TYR A 105 -4.41 -0.08 -22.80
CA TYR A 105 -5.26 0.61 -23.77
C TYR A 105 -4.47 1.09 -25.00
N VAL A 106 -3.30 1.68 -24.79
CA VAL A 106 -2.47 2.21 -25.89
C VAL A 106 -1.89 1.08 -26.75
N MET A 107 -1.44 0.00 -26.13
CA MET A 107 -0.74 -1.10 -26.82
C MET A 107 -1.68 -2.22 -27.28
N GLY A 108 -2.97 -2.18 -26.89
CA GLY A 108 -3.92 -3.25 -27.18
C GLY A 108 -3.65 -4.55 -26.40
N GLU A 109 -2.91 -4.45 -25.29
CA GLU A 109 -2.53 -5.59 -24.45
C GLU A 109 -3.59 -5.92 -23.41
N SER A 110 -3.57 -7.13 -22.85
CA SER A 110 -4.51 -7.54 -21.80
C SER A 110 -4.18 -6.91 -20.44
N VAL A 111 -5.16 -6.21 -19.84
CA VAL A 111 -5.05 -5.69 -18.46
C VAL A 111 -4.74 -6.82 -17.46
N ALA A 112 -5.40 -7.97 -17.61
CA ALA A 112 -5.21 -9.12 -16.74
C ALA A 112 -3.77 -9.65 -16.81
N ALA A 113 -3.21 -9.73 -18.03
CA ALA A 113 -1.83 -10.17 -18.23
C ALA A 113 -0.82 -9.19 -17.62
N LEU A 114 -1.01 -7.89 -17.82
CA LEU A 114 -0.14 -6.86 -17.25
C LEU A 114 -0.21 -6.84 -15.73
N PHE A 115 -1.41 -7.01 -15.16
CA PHE A 115 -1.57 -7.14 -13.71
C PHE A 115 -0.81 -8.36 -13.19
N LEU A 116 -0.99 -9.53 -13.79
CA LEU A 116 -0.26 -10.73 -13.36
C LEU A 116 1.27 -10.53 -13.47
N ALA A 117 1.72 -9.91 -14.55
CA ALA A 117 3.13 -9.61 -14.79
C ALA A 117 3.74 -8.63 -13.75
N GLY A 118 2.92 -7.75 -13.16
CA GLY A 118 3.35 -6.76 -12.17
C GLY A 118 3.62 -7.30 -10.77
N ILE A 119 3.02 -8.44 -10.40
CA ILE A 119 3.07 -8.98 -9.02
C ILE A 119 4.50 -9.31 -8.61
N ILE A 120 5.19 -10.13 -9.40
CA ILE A 120 6.55 -10.57 -9.11
C ILE A 120 7.53 -9.38 -9.02
N PRO A 121 7.65 -8.50 -10.04
CA PRO A 121 8.58 -7.38 -9.95
C PRO A 121 8.25 -6.43 -8.80
N GLY A 122 6.97 -6.19 -8.52
CA GLY A 122 6.56 -5.34 -7.39
C GLY A 122 6.99 -5.91 -6.03
N ILE A 123 6.80 -7.21 -5.83
CA ILE A 123 7.27 -7.91 -4.62
C ILE A 123 8.80 -7.87 -4.53
N LEU A 124 9.51 -8.11 -5.64
CA LEU A 124 10.98 -8.08 -5.67
C LEU A 124 11.53 -6.69 -5.30
N VAL A 125 10.94 -5.61 -5.81
CA VAL A 125 11.31 -4.24 -5.44
C VAL A 125 11.07 -4.01 -3.95
N GLY A 126 9.90 -4.40 -3.45
CA GLY A 126 9.56 -4.28 -2.02
C GLY A 126 10.54 -5.03 -1.11
N VAL A 127 10.80 -6.29 -1.40
CA VAL A 127 11.76 -7.12 -0.65
C VAL A 127 13.18 -6.56 -0.77
N GLY A 128 13.58 -6.11 -1.97
CA GLY A 128 14.86 -5.44 -2.20
C GLY A 128 15.05 -4.20 -1.32
N LEU A 129 14.04 -3.34 -1.25
CA LEU A 129 14.05 -2.19 -0.34
C LEU A 129 14.09 -2.62 1.13
N MET A 130 13.35 -3.66 1.51
CA MET A 130 13.39 -4.16 2.90
C MET A 130 14.79 -4.66 3.27
N MET A 131 15.44 -5.44 2.40
CA MET A 131 16.82 -5.89 2.61
C MET A 131 17.78 -4.71 2.74
N MET A 132 17.67 -3.73 1.83
CA MET A 132 18.49 -2.51 1.87
C MET A 132 18.31 -1.75 3.20
N THR A 133 17.05 -1.56 3.64
CA THR A 133 16.77 -0.88 4.92
C THR A 133 17.28 -1.65 6.12
N TRP A 134 17.30 -2.98 6.07
CA TRP A 134 17.87 -3.81 7.14
C TRP A 134 19.38 -3.61 7.27
N PHE A 135 20.12 -3.58 6.16
CA PHE A 135 21.56 -3.26 6.18
C PHE A 135 21.83 -1.82 6.66
N MET A 136 21.03 -0.85 6.21
CA MET A 136 21.17 0.53 6.66
C MET A 136 20.81 0.69 8.14
N ALA A 137 19.81 -0.03 8.65
CA ALA A 137 19.43 0.01 10.06
C ALA A 137 20.57 -0.48 10.97
N GLN A 138 21.39 -1.44 10.50
CA GLN A 138 22.60 -1.83 11.22
C GLN A 138 23.66 -0.73 11.17
N ARG A 139 23.93 -0.17 9.98
CA ARG A 139 24.97 0.85 9.77
C ARG A 139 24.71 2.20 10.43
N TYR A 140 23.46 2.66 10.44
CA TYR A 140 23.05 3.97 10.97
C TYR A 140 22.46 3.89 12.38
N ASP A 141 22.52 2.71 13.02
CA ASP A 141 21.98 2.46 14.35
C ASP A 141 20.52 2.90 14.54
N PHE A 142 19.67 2.60 13.54
CA PHE A 142 18.26 2.98 13.62
C PHE A 142 17.55 2.24 14.76
N PRO A 143 16.72 2.96 15.54
CA PRO A 143 16.00 2.35 16.64
C PRO A 143 14.91 1.38 16.14
N ALA A 144 14.52 0.47 17.01
CA ALA A 144 13.24 -0.22 16.87
C ALA A 144 12.11 0.79 17.13
N ALA A 145 11.11 0.81 16.25
CA ALA A 145 10.04 1.80 16.32
C ALA A 145 9.16 1.63 17.57
N THR A 146 8.89 0.37 17.90
CA THR A 146 7.99 -0.04 18.97
C THR A 146 8.46 -1.35 19.60
N ALA A 147 7.99 -1.62 20.82
CA ALA A 147 8.07 -2.97 21.38
C ALA A 147 7.22 -3.94 20.55
N ARG A 148 7.56 -5.24 20.60
CA ARG A 148 6.82 -6.27 19.88
C ARG A 148 5.33 -6.22 20.24
N ALA A 149 4.49 -5.97 19.23
CA ALA A 149 3.05 -5.93 19.41
C ALA A 149 2.54 -7.28 19.94
N SER A 150 1.64 -7.23 20.93
CA SER A 150 1.00 -8.44 21.48
C SER A 150 0.14 -9.13 20.41
N TRP A 151 -0.07 -10.44 20.56
CA TRP A 151 -0.92 -11.20 19.63
C TRP A 151 -2.34 -10.62 19.52
N GLY A 152 -2.89 -10.07 20.60
CA GLY A 152 -4.18 -9.38 20.60
C GLY A 152 -4.16 -8.09 19.75
N ALA A 153 -3.11 -7.26 19.89
CA ALA A 153 -2.96 -6.04 19.09
C ALA A 153 -2.77 -6.35 17.59
N ARG A 154 -2.03 -7.42 17.28
CA ARG A 154 -1.86 -7.91 15.90
C ARG A 154 -3.19 -8.37 15.28
N GLY A 155 -4.00 -9.10 16.05
CA GLY A 155 -5.35 -9.51 15.63
C GLY A 155 -6.26 -8.32 15.37
N GLN A 156 -6.29 -7.34 16.28
CA GLN A 156 -7.11 -6.15 16.13
C GLN A 156 -6.71 -5.29 14.92
N ALA A 157 -5.40 -5.09 14.70
CA ALA A 157 -4.90 -4.37 13.53
C ALA A 157 -5.24 -5.11 12.22
N SER A 158 -5.16 -6.44 12.21
CA SER A 158 -5.54 -7.27 11.06
C SER A 158 -7.03 -7.17 10.75
N LEU A 159 -7.90 -7.16 11.77
CA LEU A 159 -9.34 -6.97 11.58
C LEU A 159 -9.68 -5.59 11.01
N LYS A 160 -9.03 -4.52 11.51
CA LYS A 160 -9.20 -3.17 10.96
C LYS A 160 -8.71 -3.06 9.52
N ALA A 161 -7.62 -3.74 9.18
CA ALA A 161 -7.06 -3.75 7.83
C ALA A 161 -7.70 -4.77 6.88
N PHE A 162 -8.61 -5.62 7.36
CA PHE A 162 -9.20 -6.72 6.58
C PHE A 162 -9.82 -6.23 5.26
N PHE A 163 -10.73 -5.25 5.31
CA PHE A 163 -11.40 -4.72 4.13
C PHE A 163 -10.42 -4.05 3.14
N PRO A 164 -9.50 -3.16 3.58
CA PRO A 164 -8.44 -2.67 2.73
C PRO A 164 -7.62 -3.76 2.03
N LEU A 165 -7.16 -4.77 2.78
CA LEU A 165 -6.33 -5.86 2.26
C LEU A 165 -7.07 -6.76 1.28
N MET A 166 -8.38 -6.92 1.46
CA MET A 166 -9.22 -7.70 0.55
C MET A 166 -9.50 -6.97 -0.77
N THR A 167 -9.34 -5.64 -0.83
CA THR A 167 -9.73 -4.89 -2.02
C THR A 167 -8.88 -5.25 -3.25
N PRO A 168 -7.54 -5.29 -3.19
CA PRO A 168 -6.72 -5.79 -4.30
C PRO A 168 -7.04 -7.24 -4.66
N VAL A 169 -7.32 -8.08 -3.66
CA VAL A 169 -7.65 -9.51 -3.87
C VAL A 169 -8.96 -9.67 -4.63
N ILE A 170 -9.99 -8.90 -4.30
CA ILE A 170 -11.29 -8.93 -5.00
C ILE A 170 -11.11 -8.44 -6.44
N ILE A 171 -10.35 -7.37 -6.64
CA ILE A 171 -10.10 -6.79 -7.98
C ILE A 171 -9.31 -7.77 -8.85
N LEU A 172 -8.16 -8.25 -8.36
CA LEU A 172 -7.31 -9.21 -9.06
C LEU A 172 -8.02 -10.54 -9.25
N GLY A 173 -8.63 -11.10 -8.22
CA GLY A 173 -9.35 -12.37 -8.30
C GLY A 173 -10.53 -12.31 -9.26
N GLY A 174 -11.28 -11.20 -9.27
CA GLY A 174 -12.38 -11.01 -10.20
C GLY A 174 -11.93 -10.84 -11.66
N ILE A 175 -10.88 -10.07 -11.90
CA ILE A 175 -10.34 -9.86 -13.26
C ILE A 175 -9.64 -11.13 -13.78
N LEU A 176 -8.73 -11.71 -12.99
CA LEU A 176 -7.97 -12.90 -13.39
C LEU A 176 -8.87 -14.14 -13.48
N GLY A 177 -9.90 -14.23 -12.64
CA GLY A 177 -10.91 -15.29 -12.68
C GLY A 177 -11.98 -15.12 -13.76
N GLY A 178 -11.95 -14.02 -14.53
CA GLY A 178 -12.93 -13.75 -15.59
C GLY A 178 -14.33 -13.41 -15.10
N ILE A 179 -14.51 -13.14 -13.80
CA ILE A 179 -15.79 -12.77 -13.18
C ILE A 179 -16.13 -11.31 -13.48
N PHE A 180 -15.12 -10.43 -13.51
CA PHE A 180 -15.27 -9.00 -13.78
C PHE A 180 -14.36 -8.56 -14.91
N THR A 181 -14.88 -7.65 -15.73
CA THR A 181 -14.04 -6.79 -16.55
C THR A 181 -13.29 -5.78 -15.67
N PRO A 182 -12.18 -5.18 -16.15
CA PRO A 182 -11.49 -4.11 -15.43
C PRO A 182 -12.41 -2.93 -15.06
N THR A 183 -13.43 -2.65 -15.89
CA THR A 183 -14.40 -1.58 -15.62
C THR A 183 -15.33 -1.95 -14.46
N GLU A 184 -15.87 -3.17 -14.43
CA GLU A 184 -16.73 -3.62 -13.32
C GLU A 184 -15.94 -3.71 -12.01
N ALA A 185 -14.71 -4.24 -12.05
CA ALA A 185 -13.84 -4.31 -10.90
C ALA A 185 -13.53 -2.90 -10.34
N SER A 186 -13.29 -1.92 -11.22
CA SER A 186 -13.05 -0.52 -10.83
C SER A 186 -14.28 0.13 -10.18
N ALA A 187 -15.49 -0.20 -10.64
CA ALA A 187 -16.72 0.29 -10.05
C ALA A 187 -16.90 -0.29 -8.63
N VAL A 188 -16.73 -1.60 -8.47
CA VAL A 188 -16.78 -2.27 -7.15
C VAL A 188 -15.73 -1.68 -6.19
N ALA A 189 -14.52 -1.40 -6.69
CA ALA A 189 -13.45 -0.77 -5.93
C ALA A 189 -13.80 0.67 -5.49
N ALA A 190 -14.57 1.42 -6.27
CA ALA A 190 -15.01 2.76 -5.91
C ALA A 190 -16.11 2.77 -4.83
N PHE A 191 -16.94 1.72 -4.76
CA PHE A 191 -18.03 1.61 -3.77
C PHE A 191 -17.61 0.94 -2.44
N THR A 192 -16.59 0.09 -2.45
CA THR A 192 -16.09 -0.61 -1.24
C THR A 192 -15.62 0.33 -0.11
N PRO A 193 -14.95 1.47 -0.38
CA PRO A 193 -14.53 2.41 0.64
C PRO A 193 -15.70 2.98 1.43
N LEU A 194 -16.84 3.24 0.80
CA LEU A 194 -18.05 3.74 1.46
C LEU A 194 -18.50 2.78 2.56
N TRP A 195 -18.53 1.47 2.29
CA TRP A 195 -18.89 0.46 3.29
C TRP A 195 -17.90 0.42 4.48
N SER A 196 -16.61 0.53 4.21
CA SER A 196 -15.55 0.49 5.23
C SER A 196 -15.47 1.75 6.10
N VAL A 197 -15.95 2.88 5.58
CA VAL A 197 -16.13 4.14 6.31
C VAL A 197 -17.39 4.01 7.16
N PHE A 198 -18.54 3.59 6.62
CA PHE A 198 -19.78 3.48 7.39
C PHE A 198 -19.75 2.40 8.50
N SER A 199 -19.10 1.24 8.29
CA SER A 199 -19.05 0.17 9.32
C SER A 199 -18.16 0.47 10.54
N PHE A 200 -17.23 1.42 10.44
CA PHE A 200 -16.26 1.72 11.51
C PHE A 200 -16.22 3.20 11.92
N SER A 201 -17.20 4.00 11.46
CA SER A 201 -17.40 5.39 11.89
C SER A 201 -18.42 5.54 13.03
N ASN A 202 -18.94 4.43 13.60
CA ASN A 202 -19.66 4.52 14.87
C ASN A 202 -18.65 4.47 16.02
N PRO A 203 -18.60 5.52 16.88
CA PRO A 203 -17.80 5.51 18.10
C PRO A 203 -18.30 4.47 19.10
#